data_AF-A0A1Q7PND3-F1
#
_entry.id   AF-A0A1Q7PND3-F1
#
_cell.length_a   1.000
_cell.length_b   1.000
_cell.length_c   1.000
_cell.angle_alpha   90.00
_cell.angle_beta   90.00
_cell.angle_gamma   90.00
#
_symmetry.space_group_name_H-M   'P 1'
#
loop_
_entity.id
_entity.type
_entity.pdbx_description
1 polymer ?
#
loop_
_entity_poly.entity_id
_entity_poly.type
_entity_poly.pdbx_seq_one_letter_code
_entity_poly.pdbx_strand_id
1 'polypeptide(L)'
;MSLDDLYREVILDHYSHPRNKGALEGADVTREGANPLCGDEIRIALVLRDGVVQDVRFSGKGCSISQASASMMTERIKGARIEEARRLIAAFKGMIHGDPAQDDDLGDLVA
;
A
#
# COMPACT_ATOMS: atom_id res chain seq x y z
N MET A 1 2.28 22.00 -14.68
CA MET A 1 2.62 20.66 -14.15
C MET A 1 1.93 19.66 -15.02
N SER A 2 2.68 18.67 -15.52
CA SER A 2 2.09 17.52 -16.20
C SER A 2 1.53 16.52 -15.18
N LEU A 3 0.67 15.59 -15.62
CA LEU A 3 0.21 14.48 -14.77
C LEU A 3 1.39 13.60 -14.31
N ASP A 4 2.36 13.38 -15.19
CA ASP A 4 3.57 12.61 -14.87
C ASP A 4 4.39 13.25 -13.74
N ASP A 5 4.45 14.59 -13.69
CA ASP A 5 5.14 15.30 -12.61
C ASP A 5 4.43 15.11 -11.27
N LEU A 6 3.09 15.15 -11.27
CA LEU A 6 2.28 14.96 -10.06
C LEU A 6 2.45 13.54 -9.50
N TYR A 7 2.38 12.52 -10.35
CA TYR A 7 2.57 11.13 -9.94
C TYR A 7 3.96 10.88 -9.38
N ARG A 8 4.98 11.49 -10.01
CA ARG A 8 6.35 11.42 -9.50
C ARG A 8 6.47 12.05 -8.12
N GLU A 9 5.83 13.20 -7.89
CA GLU A 9 5.82 13.86 -6.58
C GLU A 9 5.18 12.98 -5.50
N VAL A 10 4.05 12.34 -5.80
CA VAL A 10 3.36 11.41 -4.89
C VAL A 10 4.29 10.25 -4.51
N ILE A 11 4.90 9.57 -5.50
CA ILE A 11 5.83 8.47 -5.25
C ILE A 11 7.02 8.94 -4.39
N LEU A 12 7.58 10.11 -4.70
CA LEU A 12 8.72 10.66 -3.98
C LEU A 12 8.37 11.04 -2.54
N ASP A 13 7.17 11.59 -2.29
CA ASP A 13 6.72 11.93 -0.95
C ASP A 13 6.50 10.67 -0.11
N HIS A 14 5.83 9.65 -0.65
CA HIS A 14 5.63 8.39 0.06
C HIS A 14 6.92 7.60 0.28
N TYR A 15 7.92 7.76 -0.59
CA TYR A 15 9.25 7.22 -0.36
C TYR A 15 10.03 7.97 0.73
N SER A 16 10.00 9.30 0.71
CA SER A 16 10.77 10.16 1.63
C SER A 16 10.14 10.23 3.02
N HIS A 17 8.81 10.25 3.08
CA HIS A 17 7.99 10.31 4.28
C HIS A 17 6.97 9.17 4.30
N PRO A 18 7.41 7.92 4.47
CA PRO A 18 6.51 6.77 4.41
C PRO A 18 5.52 6.78 5.59
N ARG A 19 4.23 6.70 5.27
CA ARG A 19 3.13 6.57 6.23
C ARG A 19 3.11 5.16 6.79
N ASN A 20 2.81 5.05 8.08
CA ASN A 20 2.66 3.77 8.78
C ASN A 20 3.91 2.85 8.71
N LYS A 21 5.10 3.42 8.56
CA LYS A 21 6.36 2.65 8.62
C LYS A 21 6.73 2.31 10.06
N GLY A 22 7.06 1.05 10.30
CA GLY A 22 7.53 0.54 11.58
C GLY A 22 6.97 -0.84 11.92
N ALA A 23 7.41 -1.39 13.05
CA ALA A 23 6.79 -2.58 13.63
C ALA A 23 5.45 -2.23 14.28
N LEU A 24 4.57 -3.23 14.37
CA LEU A 24 3.29 -3.14 15.08
C LEU A 24 3.25 -4.26 16.13
N GLU A 25 3.32 -3.88 17.41
CA GLU A 25 3.14 -4.81 18.51
C GLU A 25 1.68 -5.18 18.67
N GLY A 26 1.40 -6.43 19.06
CA GLY A 26 0.02 -6.90 19.24
C GLY A 26 -0.78 -7.05 17.94
N ALA A 27 -0.12 -7.12 16.78
CA ALA A 27 -0.76 -7.39 15.51
C ALA A 27 -1.48 -8.76 15.53
N ASP A 28 -2.72 -8.80 15.05
CA ASP A 28 -3.47 -10.05 14.92
C ASP A 28 -2.97 -10.87 13.73
N VAL A 29 -2.49 -10.20 12.68
CA VAL A 29 -1.94 -10.84 11.48
C VAL A 29 -0.65 -10.15 11.09
N THR A 30 0.36 -10.96 10.79
CA THR A 30 1.62 -10.50 10.19
C THR A 30 1.94 -11.35 8.97
N ARG A 31 2.33 -10.71 7.87
CA ARG A 31 2.75 -11.36 6.63
C ARG A 31 4.01 -10.72 6.09
N GLU A 32 4.84 -11.55 5.47
CA GLU A 32 6.08 -11.16 4.82
C GLU A 32 5.99 -11.52 3.33
N GLY A 33 6.49 -10.63 2.49
CA GLY A 33 6.61 -10.82 1.05
C GLY A 33 8.01 -10.38 0.60
N ALA A 34 8.56 -11.11 -0.37
CA ALA A 34 9.85 -10.79 -0.93
C ALA A 34 9.77 -10.78 -2.47
N ASN A 35 10.41 -9.78 -3.09
CA ASN A 35 10.62 -9.73 -4.53
C ASN A 35 12.13 -9.85 -4.81
N PRO A 36 12.63 -11.06 -5.12
CA PRO A 36 14.06 -11.31 -5.28
C PRO A 36 14.67 -10.60 -6.50
N LEU A 37 13.86 -10.19 -7.48
CA LEU A 37 14.34 -9.46 -8.66
C LEU A 37 14.85 -8.06 -8.30
N CYS A 38 14.20 -7.40 -7.34
CA CYS A 38 14.56 -6.05 -6.88
C CYS A 38 15.23 -6.06 -5.49
N GLY A 39 15.29 -7.22 -4.84
CA GLY A 39 15.78 -7.36 -3.46
C GLY A 39 14.83 -6.78 -2.41
N ASP A 40 13.53 -6.66 -2.74
CA ASP A 40 12.54 -6.15 -1.80
C ASP A 40 12.18 -7.22 -0.78
N GLU A 41 12.08 -6.81 0.48
CA GLU A 41 11.62 -7.60 1.62
C GLU A 41 10.68 -6.70 2.43
N ILE A 42 9.37 -6.94 2.33
CA ILE A 42 8.32 -6.13 2.98
C ILE A 42 7.52 -7.01 3.94
N ARG A 43 7.37 -6.54 5.17
CA ARG A 43 6.50 -7.13 6.19
C ARG A 43 5.33 -6.19 6.44
N ILE A 44 4.11 -6.71 6.39
CA ILE A 44 2.87 -6.02 6.77
C ILE A 44 2.33 -6.64 8.06
N ALA A 45 1.98 -5.80 9.02
CA ALA A 45 1.35 -6.20 10.27
C ALA A 45 0.06 -5.40 10.46
N LEU A 46 -1.02 -6.06 10.87
CA LEU A 46 -2.35 -5.45 10.98
C LEU A 46 -3.11 -5.91 12.23
N VAL A 47 -3.91 -4.99 12.78
CA VAL A 47 -4.87 -5.23 13.85
C VAL A 47 -6.28 -5.12 13.27
N LEU A 48 -7.10 -6.14 13.51
CA LEU A 48 -8.46 -6.26 13.02
C LEU A 48 -9.44 -6.27 14.18
N ARG A 49 -10.44 -5.40 14.12
CA ARG A 49 -11.56 -5.40 15.07
C ARG A 49 -12.85 -5.26 14.28
N ASP A 50 -13.77 -6.21 14.48
CA ASP A 50 -15.10 -6.20 13.84
C ASP A 50 -15.07 -6.02 12.31
N GLY A 51 -14.07 -6.63 11.66
CA GLY A 51 -13.88 -6.55 10.21
C GLY A 51 -13.30 -5.23 9.69
N VAL A 52 -12.81 -4.35 10.59
CA VAL A 52 -12.14 -3.08 10.28
C VAL A 52 -10.64 -3.20 10.58
N VAL A 53 -9.82 -2.67 9.68
CA VAL A 53 -8.37 -2.51 9.88
C VAL A 53 -8.13 -1.36 10.85
N GLN A 54 -7.98 -1.67 12.13
CA GLN A 54 -7.81 -0.65 13.18
C GLN A 54 -6.43 0.02 13.09
N ASP A 55 -5.39 -0.79 12.90
CA ASP A 55 -4.04 -0.30 12.62
C ASP A 55 -3.37 -1.23 11.62
N VAL A 56 -2.51 -0.67 10.81
CA VAL A 56 -1.68 -1.39 9.85
C VAL A 56 -0.35 -0.69 9.75
N ARG A 57 0.73 -1.46 9.74
CA ARG A 57 2.08 -0.94 9.55
C ARG A 57 2.88 -1.82 8.62
N PHE A 58 3.85 -1.20 7.96
CA PHE A 58 4.83 -1.91 7.14
C PHE A 58 6.26 -1.70 7.62
N SER A 59 7.09 -2.71 7.42
CA SER A 59 8.52 -2.65 7.72
C SER A 59 9.31 -3.42 6.66
N GLY A 60 10.62 -3.24 6.65
CA GLY A 60 11.51 -3.91 5.71
C GLY A 60 12.23 -2.94 4.78
N LYS A 61 12.80 -3.49 3.70
CA LYS A 61 13.66 -2.79 2.74
C LYS A 61 13.20 -3.09 1.32
N GLY A 62 13.43 -2.17 0.41
CA GLY A 62 13.10 -2.37 -1.00
C GLY A 62 13.40 -1.12 -1.80
N CYS A 63 13.20 -1.21 -3.10
CA CYS A 63 13.31 -0.07 -4.01
C CYS A 63 12.29 1.03 -3.67
N SER A 64 12.51 2.23 -4.20
CA SER A 64 11.67 3.40 -3.94
C SER A 64 10.19 3.15 -4.26
N ILE A 65 9.92 2.46 -5.38
CA ILE A 65 8.56 2.10 -5.81
C ILE A 65 7.90 1.17 -4.79
N SER A 66 8.60 0.14 -4.34
CA SER A 66 8.08 -0.83 -3.36
C SER A 66 7.78 -0.17 -2.02
N GLN A 67 8.67 0.71 -1.54
CA GLN A 67 8.45 1.46 -0.31
C GLN A 67 7.28 2.45 -0.42
N ALA A 68 7.19 3.19 -1.53
CA ALA A 68 6.11 4.13 -1.77
C ALA A 68 4.75 3.41 -1.89
N SER A 69 4.70 2.30 -2.63
CA SER A 69 3.50 1.47 -2.78
C SER A 69 3.02 0.92 -1.44
N ALA A 70 3.92 0.41 -0.60
CA ALA A 70 3.58 -0.04 0.75
C ALA A 70 3.04 1.10 1.63
N SER A 71 3.63 2.29 1.53
CA SER A 71 3.13 3.47 2.24
C SER A 71 1.73 3.87 1.78
N MET A 72 1.49 3.99 0.47
CA MET A 72 0.19 4.37 -0.08
C MET A 72 -0.89 3.35 0.27
N MET A 73 -0.58 2.05 0.11
CA MET A 73 -1.49 0.97 0.46
C MET A 73 -1.90 1.02 1.94
N THR A 74 -0.93 1.13 2.85
CA THR A 74 -1.22 1.13 4.30
C THR A 74 -1.99 2.37 4.74
N GLU A 75 -1.74 3.53 4.14
CA GLU A 75 -2.56 4.73 4.38
C GLU A 75 -4.01 4.54 3.92
N ARG A 76 -4.21 3.95 2.73
CA ARG A 76 -5.55 3.78 2.16
C ARG A 76 -6.40 2.76 2.91
N ILE A 77 -5.81 1.65 3.38
CA ILE A 77 -6.57 0.57 4.03
C ILE A 77 -6.76 0.77 5.53
N LYS A 78 -6.03 1.70 6.17
CA LYS A 78 -6.19 1.96 7.60
C LYS A 78 -7.55 2.59 7.88
N GLY A 79 -8.31 2.01 8.80
CA GLY A 79 -9.69 2.38 9.09
C GLY A 79 -10.72 1.81 8.11
N ALA A 80 -10.29 1.15 7.03
CA ALA A 80 -11.20 0.55 6.06
C ALA A 80 -11.71 -0.82 6.55
N ARG A 81 -12.88 -1.23 6.06
CA ARG A 81 -13.35 -2.62 6.21
C ARG A 81 -12.50 -3.55 5.36
N ILE A 82 -12.36 -4.81 5.77
CA ILE A 82 -11.62 -5.83 5.02
C ILE A 82 -12.16 -5.96 3.58
N GLU A 83 -13.47 -5.90 3.40
CA GLU A 83 -14.09 -5.98 2.06
C GLU A 83 -13.68 -4.81 1.17
N GLU A 84 -13.51 -3.62 1.73
CA GLU A 84 -13.04 -2.44 1.01
C GLU A 84 -11.57 -2.58 0.63
N ALA A 85 -10.73 -3.02 1.59
CA ALA A 85 -9.32 -3.32 1.31
C ALA A 85 -9.17 -4.38 0.21
N ARG A 86 -10.04 -5.40 0.16
CA ARG A 86 -10.05 -6.42 -0.90
C ARG A 86 -10.42 -5.83 -2.26
N ARG A 87 -11.42 -4.94 -2.32
CA ARG A 87 -11.79 -4.23 -3.55
C ARG A 87 -10.65 -3.38 -4.08
N LEU A 88 -10.02 -2.59 -3.21
CA LEU A 88 -8.84 -1.78 -3.56
C LEU A 88 -7.71 -2.62 -4.14
N ILE A 89 -7.38 -3.77 -3.51
CA ILE A 89 -6.36 -4.69 -4.02
C ILE A 89 -6.74 -5.24 -5.40
N ALA A 90 -8.01 -5.60 -5.61
CA ALA A 90 -8.48 -6.12 -6.88
C ALA A 90 -8.41 -5.05 -7.98
N ALA A 91 -8.86 -3.83 -7.69
CA ALA A 91 -8.81 -2.69 -8.61
C ALA A 91 -7.36 -2.33 -8.98
N PHE A 92 -6.46 -2.25 -8.01
CA PHE A 92 -5.04 -1.97 -8.23
C PHE A 92 -4.37 -3.06 -9.09
N LYS A 93 -4.69 -4.33 -8.85
CA LYS A 93 -4.19 -5.44 -9.69
C LYS A 93 -4.71 -5.36 -11.12
N GLY A 94 -6.00 -5.08 -11.31
CA GLY A 94 -6.59 -4.89 -12.64
C GLY A 94 -5.88 -3.78 -13.41
N MET A 95 -5.66 -2.64 -12.75
CA MET A 95 -4.93 -1.51 -13.33
C MET A 95 -3.52 -1.90 -13.79
N ILE A 96 -2.74 -2.60 -12.95
CA ILE A 96 -1.38 -3.07 -13.31
C ILE A 96 -1.39 -4.03 -14.50
N HIS A 97 -2.42 -4.88 -14.61
CA HIS A 97 -2.56 -5.82 -15.70
C HIS A 97 -3.16 -5.21 -16.98
N GLY A 98 -3.56 -3.94 -16.95
CA GLY A 98 -4.17 -3.25 -18.08
C GLY A 98 -5.65 -3.58 -18.29
N ASP A 99 -6.30 -4.16 -17.28
CA ASP A 99 -7.75 -4.33 -17.28
C ASP A 99 -8.43 -2.96 -17.10
N PRO A 100 -9.58 -2.70 -17.75
CA PRO A 100 -10.30 -1.45 -17.56
C PRO A 100 -10.65 -1.26 -16.08
N ALA A 101 -10.03 -0.26 -15.45
CA ALA A 101 -10.27 0.07 -14.05
C ALA A 101 -11.77 0.30 -13.85
N GLN A 102 -12.37 -0.46 -12.93
CA GLN A 102 -13.75 -0.27 -12.50
C GLN A 102 -13.78 0.44 -11.16
N ASP A 103 -13.26 1.67 -11.09
CA ASP A 103 -13.68 2.71 -10.15
C ASP A 103 -12.72 3.92 -10.19
N ASP A 104 -13.28 5.12 -10.01
CA ASP A 104 -12.54 6.38 -9.79
C ASP A 104 -11.90 6.48 -8.38
N ASP A 105 -11.95 5.41 -7.57
CA ASP A 105 -11.67 5.45 -6.11
C ASP A 105 -10.23 5.02 -5.70
N LEU A 106 -9.32 4.92 -6.66
CA LEU A 106 -7.92 4.53 -6.43
C LEU A 106 -7.06 5.68 -5.86
N GLY A 107 -7.42 6.94 -6.10
CA GLY A 107 -6.70 8.11 -5.59
C GLY A 107 -5.20 8.07 -5.92
N ASP A 108 -4.35 8.23 -4.91
CA ASP A 108 -2.88 8.22 -5.06
C ASP A 108 -2.33 6.88 -5.54
N LEU A 109 -3.09 5.78 -5.48
CA LEU A 109 -2.67 4.47 -6.02
C LEU A 109 -2.60 4.43 -7.55
N VAL A 110 -3.08 5.48 -8.23
CA VAL A 110 -2.96 5.64 -9.69
C VAL A 110 -1.57 6.17 -10.09
N ALA A 111 -0.79 6.69 -9.13
CA ALA A 111 0.52 7.28 -9.36
C ALA A 111 1.61 6.29 -9.78
#